data_AF-A0ABD3Q5E8-F1
#
_entry.id   AF-A0ABD3Q5E8-F1
#
_cell.length_a   1.000
_cell.length_b   1.000
_cell.length_c   1.000
_cell.angle_alpha   90.00
_cell.angle_beta   90.00
_cell.angle_gamma   90.00
#
_symmetry.space_group_name_H-M   'P 1'
#
loop_
_entity.id
_entity.type
_entity.pdbx_description
1 polymer ?
#
loop_
_entity_poly.entity_id
_entity_poly.type
_entity_poly.pdbx_seq_one_letter_code
_entity_poly.pdbx_strand_id
1 'polypeptide(L)'
;MASVRVKRSSSSCRKPPLSAVLLQQSSSCRLESQNEKKRSLTDNKLSIQMAVGLLSLLARGGVMLLVAFTLHSVVYFRKENASSSKAMQLHVPSGLDDVTRRELSLNLGGGECLWQPPVYDVPSNIDFHKTAIVGFPSGDKRMIFIQMEALTGWPAKDEWDFEYLGDSNHPFIKANYPHHEGIWGWGSNADQVVMMVRNIRKSMVEYHDILWDIGYAKTWEEATLNIGKLYGERPPIEDFFEWRDLRVMDEVYWYGWFIDYWMEGGLMRDMFTHKLTTPEHWNMLMMPTKYTRADLDYDLVVGAGTVVTPSYDPHCQGDVSGGCQPVAVISAEKLREHDVGAVETTKIANVLLNSAKMSPYVIDSEAWDCIWSELIQKGKGLKTVVDRVDSTLTEADYNFSAEMLQEMITELDRLIAKYSSSDWNALETANRIVELITEHRGLVQTELDDLNSGRRKLSAKDFLGPKERELRRQSQVKEGLTVAKPNTGYFDAMAKERMIMKRRKAEKAKIERKAQRKDERVAERKALRRGD
;
A
#
# COMPACT_ATOMS: atom_id res chain seq x y z
N MET A 1 6.83 -72.30 -12.13
CA MET A 1 6.67 -71.25 -13.15
C MET A 1 7.38 -69.99 -12.64
N ALA A 2 8.70 -69.94 -12.78
CA ALA A 2 9.45 -69.30 -13.88
C ALA A 2 9.88 -67.88 -13.48
N SER A 3 11.02 -67.84 -12.78
CA SER A 3 11.86 -66.70 -12.45
C SER A 3 12.61 -66.23 -13.71
N VAL A 4 12.60 -64.93 -14.00
CA VAL A 4 13.49 -64.32 -15.00
C VAL A 4 14.38 -63.29 -14.31
N ARG A 5 15.69 -63.57 -14.36
CA ARG A 5 16.80 -62.80 -13.81
C ARG A 5 17.63 -62.35 -15.01
N VAL A 6 17.83 -61.06 -15.20
CA VAL A 6 18.81 -60.53 -16.18
C VAL A 6 19.92 -59.79 -15.43
N LYS A 7 21.14 -60.27 -15.68
CA LYS A 7 22.44 -59.73 -15.26
C LYS A 7 22.92 -58.66 -16.25
N ARG A 8 23.79 -57.75 -15.75
CA ARG A 8 25.02 -57.16 -16.36
C ARG A 8 25.11 -55.66 -15.97
N SER A 9 26.26 -55.04 -15.75
CA SER A 9 27.66 -55.45 -15.69
C SER A 9 28.47 -54.33 -15.01
N SER A 10 29.42 -54.72 -14.16
CA SER A 10 30.50 -53.90 -13.64
C SER A 10 31.57 -53.60 -14.70
N SER A 11 32.05 -52.37 -14.80
CA SER A 11 33.34 -52.05 -15.42
C SER A 11 34.13 -51.08 -14.53
N SER A 12 35.39 -51.43 -14.34
CA SER A 12 36.35 -50.89 -13.38
C SER A 12 37.44 -50.09 -14.12
N CYS A 13 38.02 -49.14 -13.39
CA CYS A 13 39.38 -48.58 -13.52
C CYS A 13 39.79 -47.85 -14.82
N ARG A 14 40.29 -46.60 -14.69
CA ARG A 14 41.73 -46.26 -14.56
C ARG A 14 41.95 -44.73 -14.65
N LYS A 15 42.69 -44.17 -13.69
CA LYS A 15 43.52 -42.96 -13.88
C LYS A 15 44.72 -43.30 -14.77
N PRO A 16 45.33 -42.33 -15.47
CA PRO A 16 46.73 -41.97 -15.15
C PRO A 16 47.01 -40.46 -15.42
N PRO A 17 48.27 -39.96 -15.50
CA PRO A 17 48.90 -39.28 -14.37
C PRO A 17 49.41 -37.85 -14.68
N LEU A 18 49.88 -37.19 -13.63
CA LEU A 18 50.71 -36.00 -13.65
C LEU A 18 52.10 -36.28 -14.24
N SER A 19 52.60 -35.34 -15.05
CA SER A 19 54.03 -35.11 -15.29
C SER A 19 54.29 -33.60 -15.34
N ALA A 20 55.27 -33.17 -14.54
CA ALA A 20 55.76 -31.81 -14.37
C ALA A 20 56.93 -31.51 -15.31
N VAL A 21 57.13 -30.23 -15.68
CA VAL A 21 58.44 -29.67 -16.07
C VAL A 21 58.58 -28.23 -15.55
N LEU A 22 59.58 -28.09 -14.67
CA LEU A 22 60.55 -27.00 -14.38
C LEU A 22 60.28 -25.53 -14.78
N LEU A 23 60.37 -24.54 -13.87
CA LEU A 23 61.50 -23.95 -13.09
C LEU A 23 62.23 -22.80 -13.82
N GLN A 24 62.14 -21.58 -13.25
CA GLN A 24 63.20 -20.60 -12.94
C GLN A 24 62.56 -19.21 -12.74
N GLN A 25 62.63 -18.59 -11.54
CA GLN A 25 63.71 -17.72 -11.03
C GLN A 25 63.98 -16.53 -11.99
N SER A 26 64.01 -15.25 -11.61
CA SER A 26 64.47 -14.62 -10.37
C SER A 26 64.13 -13.11 -10.32
N SER A 27 64.32 -12.54 -9.12
CA SER A 27 64.92 -11.21 -8.84
C SER A 27 64.15 -9.91 -9.13
N SER A 28 63.57 -9.36 -8.06
CA SER A 28 63.92 -8.09 -7.39
C SER A 28 64.88 -7.12 -8.13
N CYS A 29 64.45 -5.87 -8.39
CA CYS A 29 65.13 -4.63 -7.94
C CYS A 29 64.50 -3.33 -8.48
N ARG A 30 64.57 -2.29 -7.62
CA ARG A 30 64.67 -0.84 -7.89
C ARG A 30 63.46 0.01 -8.31
N LEU A 31 62.96 0.75 -7.31
CA LEU A 31 62.99 2.21 -7.20
C LEU A 31 63.77 2.96 -8.30
N GLU A 32 63.11 3.85 -9.04
CA GLU A 32 63.34 5.31 -9.00
C GLU A 32 62.41 6.06 -9.96
N SER A 33 61.88 7.19 -9.47
CA SER A 33 61.67 8.45 -10.19
C SER A 33 60.86 8.45 -11.49
N GLN A 34 59.69 9.11 -11.47
CA GLN A 34 59.48 10.32 -12.27
C GLN A 34 58.49 11.27 -11.56
N ASN A 35 59.09 12.23 -10.86
CA ASN A 35 58.53 13.55 -10.55
C ASN A 35 58.58 14.38 -11.84
N GLU A 36 57.45 14.77 -12.42
CA GLU A 36 57.31 16.00 -13.23
C GLU A 36 55.87 16.20 -13.70
N LYS A 37 55.04 16.83 -12.85
CA LYS A 37 53.91 17.70 -13.26
C LYS A 37 53.27 18.36 -12.04
N LYS A 38 54.03 19.25 -11.40
CA LYS A 38 53.51 20.28 -10.48
C LYS A 38 54.25 21.58 -10.74
N ARG A 39 53.74 22.38 -11.67
CA ARG A 39 54.00 23.82 -11.82
C ARG A 39 52.98 24.40 -12.80
N SER A 40 51.84 24.84 -12.27
CA SER A 40 50.91 25.81 -12.84
C SER A 40 49.66 25.82 -11.95
N LEU A 41 49.14 27.00 -11.62
CA LEU A 41 47.96 27.28 -10.77
C LEU A 41 48.20 27.44 -9.26
N THR A 42 49.13 28.31 -8.90
CA THR A 42 49.03 29.12 -7.68
C THR A 42 49.36 30.55 -8.04
N ASP A 43 48.36 31.30 -8.54
CA ASP A 43 48.40 32.78 -8.57
C ASP A 43 47.04 33.46 -8.84
N ASN A 44 45.91 32.84 -8.49
CA ASN A 44 44.58 33.46 -8.65
C ASN A 44 43.65 33.35 -7.42
N LYS A 45 44.20 33.11 -6.21
CA LYS A 45 43.38 32.94 -4.99
C LYS A 45 43.44 34.09 -3.97
N LEU A 46 44.16 35.19 -4.24
CA LEU A 46 44.30 36.27 -3.25
C LEU A 46 43.47 37.53 -3.52
N SER A 47 42.80 37.66 -4.67
CA SER A 47 42.02 38.87 -5.00
C SER A 47 40.49 38.74 -4.79
N ILE A 48 39.97 37.52 -4.61
CA ILE A 48 38.51 37.29 -4.47
C ILE A 48 38.04 37.27 -3.01
N GLN A 49 38.93 37.03 -2.03
CA GLN A 49 38.54 36.98 -0.62
C GLN A 49 38.34 38.35 0.05
N MET A 50 38.85 39.45 -0.51
CA MET A 50 38.58 40.79 0.03
C MET A 50 37.30 41.43 -0.50
N ALA A 51 36.78 41.00 -1.65
CA ALA A 51 35.53 41.55 -2.22
C ALA A 51 34.25 40.99 -1.56
N VAL A 52 34.30 39.77 -1.02
CA VAL A 52 33.15 39.13 -0.35
C VAL A 52 32.96 39.64 1.09
N GLY A 53 34.03 40.10 1.74
CA GLY A 53 33.97 40.67 3.09
C GLY A 53 33.22 42.00 3.17
N LEU A 54 33.40 42.89 2.19
CA LEU A 54 32.82 44.24 2.23
C LEU A 54 31.31 44.28 1.88
N LEU A 55 30.82 43.36 1.03
CA LEU A 55 29.39 43.27 0.73
C LEU A 55 28.55 42.74 1.90
N SER A 56 29.14 41.93 2.78
CA SER A 56 28.44 41.34 3.94
C SER A 56 28.19 42.34 5.08
N LEU A 57 28.95 43.43 5.17
CA LEU A 57 28.77 44.48 6.17
C LEU A 57 27.72 45.52 5.78
N LEU A 58 27.53 45.81 4.49
CA LEU A 58 26.49 46.74 4.01
C LEU A 58 25.08 46.10 4.01
N ALA A 59 24.98 44.78 3.81
CA ALA A 59 23.70 44.08 3.88
C ALA A 59 23.15 43.94 5.32
N ARG A 60 24.02 43.93 6.35
CA ARG A 60 23.59 43.82 7.75
C ARG A 60 23.13 45.15 8.37
N GLY A 61 23.59 46.28 7.83
CA GLY A 61 23.14 47.61 8.26
C GLY A 61 21.73 47.98 7.78
N GLY A 62 21.31 47.50 6.59
CA GLY A 62 19.99 47.81 6.02
C GLY A 62 18.83 47.03 6.62
N VAL A 63 19.06 45.82 7.13
CA VAL A 63 17.99 44.95 7.66
C VAL A 63 17.53 45.39 9.06
N MET A 64 18.41 46.00 9.86
CA MET A 64 18.04 46.54 11.18
C MET A 64 17.09 47.75 11.10
N LEU A 65 17.13 48.54 10.02
CA LEU A 65 16.23 49.69 9.86
C LEU A 65 14.82 49.29 9.36
N LEU A 66 14.70 48.15 8.67
CA LEU A 66 13.43 47.64 8.13
C LEU A 66 12.60 46.87 9.17
N VAL A 67 13.24 46.29 10.18
CA VAL A 67 12.56 45.65 11.33
C VAL A 67 12.00 46.68 12.31
N ALA A 68 12.62 47.86 12.43
CA ALA A 68 12.11 48.94 13.28
C ALA A 68 10.83 49.60 12.73
N PHE A 69 10.68 49.70 11.40
CA PHE A 69 9.49 50.28 10.77
C PHE A 69 8.28 49.33 10.70
N THR A 70 8.52 48.01 10.68
CA THR A 70 7.44 47.01 10.68
C THR A 70 6.87 46.76 12.08
N LEU A 71 7.66 46.92 13.15
CA LEU A 71 7.16 46.79 14.53
C LEU A 71 6.34 47.98 15.03
N HIS A 72 6.48 49.18 14.45
CA HIS A 72 5.61 50.32 14.81
C HIS A 72 4.23 50.27 14.13
N SER A 73 4.08 49.50 13.05
CA SER A 73 2.80 49.34 12.33
C SER A 73 1.90 48.24 12.90
N VAL A 74 2.47 47.29 13.66
CA VAL A 74 1.71 46.18 14.27
C VAL A 74 1.05 46.59 15.61
N VAL A 75 1.51 47.67 16.24
CA VAL A 75 0.98 48.12 17.54
C VAL A 75 -0.26 49.03 17.41
N TYR A 76 -0.58 49.54 16.21
CA TYR A 76 -1.69 50.48 16.00
C TYR A 76 -2.96 49.93 15.33
N PHE A 77 -3.03 48.62 15.05
CA PHE A 77 -4.24 47.97 14.51
C PHE A 77 -4.89 46.99 15.50
N ARG A 78 -4.93 47.37 16.78
CA ARG A 78 -5.65 46.63 17.82
C ARG A 78 -6.48 47.56 18.69
N LYS A 79 -7.44 48.25 18.07
CA LYS A 79 -8.61 48.80 18.75
C LYS A 79 -9.72 48.98 17.73
N GLU A 80 -10.91 48.51 18.10
CA GLU A 80 -12.17 48.57 17.34
C GLU A 80 -12.40 47.46 16.31
N ASN A 81 -12.73 46.28 16.82
CA ASN A 81 -13.90 45.52 16.37
C ASN A 81 -14.24 44.49 17.46
N ALA A 82 -14.86 44.97 18.54
CA ALA A 82 -15.65 44.13 19.43
C ALA A 82 -16.96 43.79 18.71
N SER A 83 -16.85 42.91 17.70
CA SER A 83 -18.00 42.26 17.09
C SER A 83 -18.57 41.28 18.11
N SER A 84 -19.88 41.39 18.32
CA SER A 84 -20.70 40.57 19.21
C SER A 84 -20.36 39.08 19.07
N SER A 85 -19.61 38.52 20.03
CA SER A 85 -19.49 37.07 20.19
C SER A 85 -20.84 36.57 20.71
N LYS A 86 -21.75 36.22 19.77
CA LYS A 86 -22.85 35.33 20.12
C LYS A 86 -22.22 34.10 20.77
N ALA A 87 -22.57 33.83 22.02
CA ALA A 87 -22.20 32.58 22.67
C ALA A 87 -22.67 31.45 21.75
N MET A 88 -21.72 30.74 21.15
CA MET A 88 -21.99 29.58 20.32
C MET A 88 -22.61 28.55 21.25
N GLN A 89 -23.93 28.40 21.18
CA GLN A 89 -24.63 27.34 21.91
C GLN A 89 -24.19 26.03 21.28
N LEU A 90 -23.40 25.25 22.03
CA LEU A 90 -23.09 23.87 21.67
C LEU A 90 -24.42 23.12 21.52
N HIS A 91 -24.80 22.83 20.28
CA HIS A 91 -25.98 22.00 20.02
C HIS A 91 -25.58 20.56 20.32
N VAL A 92 -26.00 20.06 21.48
CA VAL A 92 -25.91 18.64 21.81
C VAL A 92 -27.24 18.01 21.38
N PRO A 93 -27.25 17.15 20.35
CA PRO A 93 -28.47 16.47 19.93
C PRO A 93 -29.13 15.76 21.10
N SER A 94 -30.46 15.83 21.18
CA SER A 94 -31.27 15.30 22.28
C SER A 94 -31.26 13.76 22.44
N GLY A 95 -30.39 13.05 21.71
CA GLY A 95 -30.16 11.60 21.79
C GLY A 95 -28.85 11.19 22.47
N LEU A 96 -27.99 12.14 22.89
CA LEU A 96 -26.79 11.84 23.68
C LEU A 96 -27.17 11.73 25.16
N ASP A 97 -27.53 10.51 25.59
CA ASP A 97 -27.64 10.21 27.01
C ASP A 97 -26.26 10.35 27.70
N ASP A 98 -26.24 10.72 28.98
CA ASP A 98 -25.00 10.86 29.77
C ASP A 98 -24.22 9.52 29.89
N VAL A 99 -24.82 8.40 29.44
CA VAL A 99 -24.26 7.04 29.46
C VAL A 99 -23.46 6.74 28.19
N THR A 100 -23.75 7.42 27.07
CA THR A 100 -23.00 7.32 25.81
C THR A 100 -22.25 8.60 25.49
N ARG A 101 -21.55 9.20 26.46
CA ARG A 101 -20.54 10.25 26.22
C ARG A 101 -19.43 9.73 25.30
N ARG A 102 -19.76 9.66 24.02
CA ARG A 102 -18.89 9.39 22.89
C ARG A 102 -18.29 10.72 22.51
N GLU A 103 -17.02 10.70 22.16
CA GLU A 103 -16.37 11.82 21.50
C GLU A 103 -16.74 11.75 20.00
N LEU A 104 -18.01 11.97 19.67
CA LEU A 104 -18.39 12.27 18.29
C LEU A 104 -17.62 13.53 17.89
N SER A 105 -17.21 13.65 16.62
CA SER A 105 -16.87 14.96 16.09
C SER A 105 -18.01 15.93 16.44
N LEU A 106 -17.69 17.08 17.04
CA LEU A 106 -18.70 17.98 17.56
C LEU A 106 -19.20 18.87 16.42
N ASN A 107 -20.50 18.86 16.16
CA ASN A 107 -21.12 19.89 15.32
C ASN A 107 -21.17 21.19 16.13
N LEU A 108 -20.46 22.22 15.66
CA LEU A 108 -20.41 23.53 16.31
C LEU A 108 -21.51 24.48 15.77
N GLY A 109 -22.27 24.02 14.77
CA GLY A 109 -23.32 24.75 14.07
C GLY A 109 -22.79 25.68 12.98
N GLY A 110 -23.62 25.98 11.99
CA GLY A 110 -23.27 26.93 10.93
C GLY A 110 -22.18 26.44 9.99
N GLY A 111 -22.08 25.12 9.81
CA GLY A 111 -21.05 24.48 8.98
C GLY A 111 -19.74 24.18 9.69
N GLU A 112 -19.57 24.61 10.95
CA GLU A 112 -18.35 24.39 11.72
C GLU A 112 -18.41 23.09 12.52
N CYS A 113 -17.24 22.49 12.74
CA CYS A 113 -17.10 21.25 13.49
C CYS A 113 -15.77 21.19 14.25
N LEU A 114 -15.71 20.33 15.26
CA LEU A 114 -14.46 19.92 15.91
C LEU A 114 -14.29 18.41 15.72
N TRP A 115 -13.33 18.01 14.90
CA TRP A 115 -12.99 16.59 14.75
C TRP A 115 -12.53 15.97 16.09
N GLN A 116 -13.01 14.77 16.38
CA GLN A 116 -12.59 13.94 17.51
C GLN A 116 -12.21 12.53 17.01
N PRO A 117 -11.24 11.86 17.66
CA PRO A 117 -10.92 10.47 17.35
C PRO A 117 -12.08 9.52 17.75
N PRO A 118 -12.21 8.35 17.10
CA PRO A 118 -13.25 7.39 17.44
C PRO A 118 -13.02 6.74 18.81
N VAL A 119 -14.11 6.20 19.40
CA VAL A 119 -14.05 5.43 20.65
C VAL A 119 -13.70 3.97 20.36
N TYR A 120 -12.47 3.57 20.68
CA TYR A 120 -11.96 2.22 20.37
C TYR A 120 -12.59 1.09 21.18
N ASP A 121 -13.20 1.39 22.33
CA ASP A 121 -13.98 0.40 23.09
C ASP A 121 -15.41 0.35 22.54
N VAL A 122 -15.67 -0.62 21.66
CA VAL A 122 -16.95 -0.73 20.95
C VAL A 122 -17.94 -1.56 21.78
N PRO A 123 -19.06 -0.97 22.24
CA PRO A 123 -20.03 -1.68 23.07
C PRO A 123 -20.63 -2.88 22.34
N SER A 124 -20.73 -4.02 23.01
CA SER A 124 -21.29 -5.25 22.44
C SER A 124 -22.81 -5.27 22.37
N ASN A 125 -23.48 -4.34 23.05
CA ASN A 125 -24.95 -4.26 23.14
C ASN A 125 -25.60 -3.39 22.05
N ILE A 126 -24.80 -2.75 21.19
CA ILE A 126 -25.30 -1.94 20.07
C ILE A 126 -25.37 -2.83 18.83
N ASP A 127 -26.53 -2.92 18.22
CA ASP A 127 -26.71 -3.63 16.96
C ASP A 127 -26.38 -2.69 15.79
N PHE A 128 -25.12 -2.65 15.37
CA PHE A 128 -24.68 -1.85 14.22
C PHE A 128 -25.06 -2.51 12.90
N HIS A 129 -25.30 -1.68 11.86
CA HIS A 129 -25.26 -2.15 10.48
C HIS A 129 -23.82 -2.05 9.96
N LYS A 130 -23.17 -3.21 9.85
CA LYS A 130 -21.74 -3.32 9.64
C LYS A 130 -21.39 -3.22 8.15
N THR A 131 -20.42 -2.37 7.83
CA THR A 131 -20.00 -2.08 6.45
C THR A 131 -18.62 -2.63 6.18
N ALA A 132 -18.52 -3.53 5.19
CA ALA A 132 -17.25 -3.96 4.62
C ALA A 132 -16.75 -2.92 3.62
N ILE A 133 -15.61 -2.31 3.94
CA ILE A 133 -14.90 -1.36 3.09
C ILE A 133 -13.86 -2.14 2.31
N VAL A 134 -14.20 -2.44 1.06
CA VAL A 134 -13.42 -3.29 0.18
C VAL A 134 -12.68 -2.42 -0.84
N GLY A 135 -11.50 -2.85 -1.25
CA GLY A 135 -10.72 -2.19 -2.29
C GLY A 135 -9.47 -3.01 -2.56
N PHE A 136 -8.89 -2.88 -3.74
CA PHE A 136 -7.57 -3.44 -4.03
C PHE A 136 -6.58 -3.02 -2.92
N PRO A 137 -5.55 -3.83 -2.55
CA PRO A 137 -4.51 -3.37 -1.63
C PRO A 137 -3.96 -2.03 -2.11
N SER A 138 -3.73 -1.08 -1.19
CA SER A 138 -3.36 0.31 -1.53
C SER A 138 -4.40 1.11 -2.34
N GLY A 139 -5.63 0.60 -2.41
CA GLY A 139 -6.79 1.36 -2.86
C GLY A 139 -7.18 2.49 -1.93
N ASP A 140 -6.31 2.93 -1.00
CA ASP A 140 -6.55 4.02 -0.05
C ASP A 140 -7.74 3.82 0.91
N LYS A 141 -8.17 2.57 1.18
CA LYS A 141 -9.29 2.23 2.11
C LYS A 141 -9.24 2.95 3.45
N ARG A 142 -8.01 3.26 3.91
CA ARG A 142 -7.77 4.07 5.12
C ARG A 142 -8.48 5.41 5.08
N MET A 143 -8.52 6.08 3.94
CA MET A 143 -9.22 7.34 3.78
C MET A 143 -10.71 7.20 4.04
N ILE A 144 -11.37 6.19 3.48
CA ILE A 144 -12.81 6.00 3.64
C ILE A 144 -13.14 5.65 5.09
N PHE A 145 -12.42 4.71 5.70
CA PHE A 145 -12.77 4.32 7.05
C PHE A 145 -12.53 5.47 8.05
N ILE A 146 -11.52 6.33 7.84
CA ILE A 146 -11.32 7.52 8.68
C ILE A 146 -12.48 8.52 8.52
N GLN A 147 -13.02 8.68 7.30
CA GLN A 147 -14.23 9.48 7.10
C GLN A 147 -15.42 8.87 7.85
N MET A 148 -15.62 7.55 7.75
CA MET A 148 -16.69 6.86 8.48
C MET A 148 -16.52 6.95 10.00
N GLU A 149 -15.29 6.84 10.50
CA GLU A 149 -14.92 7.05 11.90
C GLU A 149 -15.26 8.46 12.36
N ALA A 150 -14.88 9.49 11.59
CA ALA A 150 -15.12 10.88 11.95
C ALA A 150 -16.60 11.27 11.88
N LEU A 151 -17.35 10.70 10.93
CA LEU A 151 -18.79 10.91 10.78
C LEU A 151 -19.58 10.23 11.90
N THR A 152 -19.09 9.12 12.47
CA THR A 152 -19.88 8.28 13.41
C THR A 152 -19.34 8.19 14.83
N GLY A 153 -18.07 8.57 15.04
CA GLY A 153 -17.35 8.37 16.29
C GLY A 153 -16.92 6.92 16.54
N TRP A 154 -17.05 6.02 15.56
CA TRP A 154 -16.81 4.58 15.74
C TRP A 154 -15.65 4.02 14.93
N PRO A 155 -14.81 3.17 15.52
CA PRO A 155 -13.57 2.69 14.92
C PRO A 155 -13.82 1.65 13.84
N ALA A 156 -12.92 1.61 12.85
CA ALA A 156 -12.78 0.49 11.94
C ALA A 156 -11.85 -0.59 12.51
N LYS A 157 -12.00 -1.81 12.00
CA LYS A 157 -11.09 -2.93 12.29
C LYS A 157 -10.68 -3.63 11.00
N ASP A 158 -9.42 -4.05 10.94
CA ASP A 158 -8.86 -4.73 9.77
C ASP A 158 -9.30 -6.20 9.73
N GLU A 159 -9.50 -6.76 8.52
CA GLU A 159 -9.90 -8.16 8.31
C GLU A 159 -8.98 -9.14 9.05
N TRP A 160 -7.68 -8.86 9.11
CA TRP A 160 -6.74 -9.72 9.82
C TRP A 160 -6.90 -9.62 11.34
N ASP A 161 -7.27 -8.46 11.88
CA ASP A 161 -7.50 -8.32 13.30
C ASP A 161 -8.77 -9.08 13.74
N PHE A 162 -9.76 -9.25 12.88
CA PHE A 162 -10.91 -10.12 13.19
C PHE A 162 -10.48 -11.59 13.32
N GLU A 163 -9.62 -12.08 12.41
CA GLU A 163 -9.11 -13.45 12.46
C GLU A 163 -8.21 -13.70 13.69
N TYR A 164 -7.24 -12.81 13.96
CA TYR A 164 -6.19 -13.08 14.93
C TYR A 164 -6.46 -12.51 16.34
N LEU A 165 -7.26 -11.45 16.45
CA LEU A 165 -7.65 -10.87 17.76
C LEU A 165 -9.07 -11.28 18.17
N GLY A 166 -9.77 -12.01 17.31
CA GLY A 166 -11.13 -12.47 17.53
C GLY A 166 -12.19 -11.47 17.08
N ASP A 167 -13.41 -11.98 17.02
CA ASP A 167 -14.57 -11.22 16.57
C ASP A 167 -14.89 -10.06 17.51
N SER A 168 -15.38 -8.95 16.93
CA SER A 168 -15.75 -7.75 17.69
C SER A 168 -16.90 -7.00 17.01
N ASN A 169 -17.56 -6.14 17.79
CA ASN A 169 -18.73 -5.40 17.30
C ASN A 169 -18.39 -4.16 16.46
N HIS A 170 -17.22 -4.11 15.83
CA HIS A 170 -16.81 -2.92 15.07
C HIS A 170 -17.71 -2.72 13.83
N PRO A 171 -18.22 -1.50 13.58
CA PRO A 171 -19.15 -1.26 12.48
C PRO A 171 -18.48 -1.21 11.11
N PHE A 172 -17.17 -1.01 11.04
CA PHE A 172 -16.44 -0.87 9.78
C PHE A 172 -15.35 -1.94 9.68
N ILE A 173 -15.37 -2.69 8.58
CA ILE A 173 -14.43 -3.78 8.31
C ILE A 173 -13.57 -3.36 7.12
N LYS A 174 -12.27 -3.16 7.33
CA LYS A 174 -11.34 -2.89 6.22
C LYS A 174 -10.87 -4.23 5.65
N ALA A 175 -11.17 -4.48 4.37
CA ALA A 175 -10.86 -5.75 3.71
C ALA A 175 -10.05 -5.58 2.42
N ASN A 176 -9.06 -6.44 2.21
CA ASN A 176 -8.36 -6.61 0.93
C ASN A 176 -8.84 -7.86 0.19
N TYR A 177 -9.60 -8.75 0.83
CA TYR A 177 -10.22 -9.90 0.16
C TYR A 177 -11.01 -9.44 -1.09
N PRO A 178 -10.97 -10.17 -2.22
CA PRO A 178 -10.34 -11.49 -2.45
C PRO A 178 -8.87 -11.45 -2.89
N HIS A 179 -8.16 -10.32 -2.74
CA HIS A 179 -6.74 -10.26 -3.08
C HIS A 179 -5.92 -11.28 -2.27
N HIS A 180 -4.81 -11.76 -2.83
CA HIS A 180 -3.94 -12.75 -2.18
C HIS A 180 -3.24 -12.32 -0.87
N GLU A 181 -3.34 -11.04 -0.52
CA GLU A 181 -2.88 -10.50 0.77
C GLU A 181 -4.04 -10.26 1.75
N GLY A 182 -5.27 -10.58 1.34
CA GLY A 182 -6.49 -10.47 2.15
C GLY A 182 -7.06 -11.82 2.54
N ILE A 183 -7.90 -11.82 3.57
CA ILE A 183 -8.58 -13.01 4.08
C ILE A 183 -10.02 -12.66 4.45
N TRP A 184 -10.91 -13.65 4.43
CA TRP A 184 -12.26 -13.49 4.98
C TRP A 184 -12.24 -13.67 6.52
N GLY A 185 -11.70 -12.68 7.23
CA GLY A 185 -11.52 -12.78 8.69
C GLY A 185 -12.74 -12.43 9.54
N TRP A 186 -13.74 -11.73 8.97
CA TRP A 186 -14.87 -11.20 9.74
C TRP A 186 -16.06 -12.16 9.84
N GLY A 187 -16.00 -13.36 9.25
CA GLY A 187 -17.12 -14.31 9.25
C GLY A 187 -18.40 -13.66 8.71
N SER A 188 -19.53 -13.88 9.37
CA SER A 188 -20.84 -13.37 8.96
C SER A 188 -21.19 -11.98 9.52
N ASN A 189 -20.18 -11.16 9.84
CA ASN A 189 -20.37 -9.87 10.50
C ASN A 189 -20.54 -8.69 9.53
N ALA A 190 -20.68 -8.90 8.22
CA ALA A 190 -20.89 -7.79 7.30
C ALA A 190 -22.37 -7.72 6.90
N ASP A 191 -22.90 -6.51 6.75
CA ASP A 191 -24.25 -6.31 6.24
C ASP A 191 -24.27 -5.71 4.84
N GLN A 192 -23.31 -4.85 4.52
CA GLN A 192 -23.21 -4.20 3.22
C GLN A 192 -21.75 -4.00 2.81
N VAL A 193 -21.54 -3.77 1.50
CA VAL A 193 -20.22 -3.53 0.93
C VAL A 193 -20.14 -2.12 0.34
N VAL A 194 -19.09 -1.39 0.71
CA VAL A 194 -18.67 -0.16 0.02
C VAL A 194 -17.35 -0.43 -0.66
N MET A 195 -17.30 -0.25 -1.99
CA MET A 195 -16.09 -0.49 -2.76
C MET A 195 -15.33 0.81 -3.00
N MET A 196 -14.04 0.78 -2.76
CA MET A 196 -13.10 1.84 -3.06
C MET A 196 -12.36 1.55 -4.35
N VAL A 197 -12.39 2.53 -5.26
CA VAL A 197 -11.66 2.47 -6.53
C VAL A 197 -10.62 3.58 -6.54
N ARG A 198 -9.37 3.18 -6.80
CA ARG A 198 -8.22 4.05 -6.94
C ARG A 198 -7.61 3.87 -8.31
N ASN A 199 -6.92 4.87 -8.85
CA ASN A 199 -6.12 4.74 -10.06
C ASN A 199 -5.16 3.52 -9.99
N ILE A 200 -5.23 2.66 -11.00
CA ILE A 200 -4.46 1.40 -11.04
C ILE A 200 -2.95 1.65 -10.94
N ARG A 201 -2.43 2.67 -11.63
CA ARG A 201 -1.01 3.03 -11.62
C ARG A 201 -0.57 3.49 -10.23
N LYS A 202 -1.38 4.32 -9.56
CA LYS A 202 -1.12 4.75 -8.17
C LYS A 202 -1.19 3.59 -7.19
N SER A 203 -2.14 2.67 -7.40
CA SER A 203 -2.29 1.46 -6.58
C SER A 203 -1.05 0.57 -6.69
N MET A 204 -0.46 0.39 -7.87
CA MET A 204 0.77 -0.41 -7.99
C MET A 204 1.94 0.19 -7.19
N VAL A 205 2.08 1.51 -7.21
CA VAL A 205 3.14 2.20 -6.44
C VAL A 205 2.89 2.11 -4.94
N GLU A 206 1.68 2.45 -4.46
CA GLU A 206 1.43 2.42 -3.02
C GLU A 206 1.42 0.98 -2.49
N TYR A 207 0.97 -0.01 -3.28
CA TYR A 207 1.00 -1.40 -2.85
C TYR A 207 2.44 -1.86 -2.58
N HIS A 208 3.38 -1.55 -3.48
CA HIS A 208 4.80 -1.77 -3.22
C HIS A 208 5.27 -1.07 -1.93
N ASP A 209 4.94 0.21 -1.77
CA ASP A 209 5.43 0.99 -0.65
C ASP A 209 4.88 0.47 0.69
N ILE A 210 3.62 0.03 0.73
CA ILE A 210 3.02 -0.61 1.91
C ILE A 210 3.73 -1.94 2.21
N LEU A 211 3.96 -2.78 1.18
CA LEU A 211 4.70 -4.02 1.36
C LEU A 211 6.10 -3.76 1.92
N TRP A 212 6.79 -2.75 1.42
CA TRP A 212 8.11 -2.37 1.91
C TRP A 212 8.05 -1.88 3.37
N ASP A 213 7.10 -1.01 3.72
CA ASP A 213 6.94 -0.48 5.07
C ASP A 213 6.73 -1.60 6.11
N ILE A 214 5.92 -2.61 5.77
CA ILE A 214 5.67 -3.77 6.65
C ILE A 214 6.78 -4.82 6.58
N GLY A 215 7.86 -4.56 5.82
CA GLY A 215 9.01 -5.45 5.68
C GLY A 215 8.71 -6.71 4.87
N TYR A 216 7.81 -6.62 3.90
CA TYR A 216 7.28 -7.71 3.08
C TYR A 216 6.83 -8.90 3.95
N ALA A 217 6.14 -8.58 5.05
CA ALA A 217 5.60 -9.57 5.97
C ALA A 217 4.70 -10.56 5.24
N LYS A 218 4.75 -11.83 5.65
CA LYS A 218 3.88 -12.90 5.12
C LYS A 218 2.92 -13.48 6.15
N THR A 219 2.94 -12.91 7.34
CA THR A 219 2.08 -13.27 8.47
C THR A 219 1.64 -11.99 9.16
N TRP A 220 0.48 -12.04 9.80
CA TRP A 220 -0.05 -10.92 10.57
C TRP A 220 0.92 -10.47 11.67
N GLU A 221 1.54 -11.42 12.40
CA GLU A 221 2.48 -11.09 13.47
C GLU A 221 3.71 -10.35 12.95
N GLU A 222 4.21 -10.70 11.75
CA GLU A 222 5.34 -10.02 11.13
C GLU A 222 4.97 -8.59 10.70
N ALA A 223 3.76 -8.41 10.17
CA ALA A 223 3.27 -7.10 9.72
C ALA A 223 3.07 -6.16 10.92
N THR A 224 2.45 -6.63 11.99
CA THR A 224 2.19 -5.85 13.22
C THR A 224 3.47 -5.33 13.86
N LEU A 225 4.59 -6.05 13.75
CA LEU A 225 5.90 -5.60 14.24
C LEU A 225 6.48 -4.41 13.47
N ASN A 226 5.97 -4.13 12.26
CA ASN A 226 6.41 -3.03 11.41
C ASN A 226 5.33 -1.97 11.19
N ILE A 227 4.14 -2.10 11.81
CA ILE A 227 3.02 -1.17 11.58
C ILE A 227 3.38 0.29 11.88
N GLY A 228 4.26 0.53 12.85
CA GLY A 228 4.76 1.87 13.20
C GLY A 228 5.66 2.52 12.13
N LYS A 229 6.07 1.77 11.11
CA LYS A 229 6.84 2.27 9.95
C LYS A 229 5.96 2.67 8.77
N LEU A 230 4.68 2.27 8.77
CA LEU A 230 3.75 2.60 7.70
C LEU A 230 3.77 4.11 7.45
N TYR A 231 3.96 4.49 6.18
CA TYR A 231 3.98 5.88 5.74
C TYR A 231 5.09 6.73 6.38
N GLY A 232 6.18 6.12 6.82
CA GLY A 232 7.35 6.82 7.36
C GLY A 232 8.20 7.47 6.26
N GLU A 233 9.05 6.66 5.63
CA GLU A 233 9.99 7.07 4.58
C GLU A 233 9.57 6.44 3.25
N ARG A 234 10.01 7.00 2.12
CA ARG A 234 9.80 6.35 0.82
C ARG A 234 10.79 5.20 0.64
N PRO A 235 10.38 4.06 0.05
CA PRO A 235 11.32 3.02 -0.32
C PRO A 235 12.36 3.53 -1.33
N PRO A 236 13.56 2.94 -1.36
CA PRO A 236 14.49 3.14 -2.47
C PRO A 236 13.81 2.84 -3.81
N ILE A 237 14.04 3.68 -4.82
CA ILE A 237 13.39 3.50 -6.13
C ILE A 237 13.84 2.21 -6.83
N GLU A 238 15.05 1.74 -6.53
CA GLU A 238 15.57 0.47 -7.04
C GLU A 238 14.76 -0.74 -6.56
N ASP A 239 14.32 -0.72 -5.30
CA ASP A 239 13.47 -1.76 -4.71
C ASP A 239 12.12 -1.83 -5.45
N PHE A 240 11.55 -0.66 -5.74
CA PHE A 240 10.33 -0.55 -6.53
C PHE A 240 10.50 -1.14 -7.93
N PHE A 241 11.58 -0.82 -8.64
CA PHE A 241 11.79 -1.34 -9.98
C PHE A 241 11.90 -2.86 -10.01
N GLU A 242 12.55 -3.46 -9.01
CA GLU A 242 12.62 -4.92 -8.93
C GLU A 242 11.26 -5.56 -8.62
N TRP A 243 10.53 -5.02 -7.65
CA TRP A 243 9.18 -5.51 -7.36
C TRP A 243 8.25 -5.38 -8.57
N ARG A 244 8.22 -4.19 -9.17
CA ARG A 244 7.38 -3.85 -10.33
C ARG A 244 7.64 -4.82 -11.47
N ASP A 245 8.91 -5.06 -11.76
CA ASP A 245 9.34 -5.97 -12.83
C ASP A 245 8.86 -7.40 -12.66
N LEU A 246 8.69 -7.85 -11.42
CA LEU A 246 8.30 -9.22 -11.09
C LEU A 246 6.80 -9.38 -10.89
N ARG A 247 6.10 -8.34 -10.44
CA ARG A 247 4.73 -8.45 -9.94
C ARG A 247 3.71 -7.69 -10.76
N VAL A 248 4.06 -6.52 -11.30
CA VAL A 248 3.05 -5.56 -11.78
C VAL A 248 2.11 -6.15 -12.82
N MET A 249 2.60 -7.01 -13.71
CA MET A 249 1.77 -7.62 -14.75
C MET A 249 0.68 -8.50 -14.16
N ASP A 250 1.00 -9.28 -13.12
CA ASP A 250 0.01 -10.11 -12.43
C ASP A 250 -0.93 -9.23 -11.59
N GLU A 251 -0.39 -8.21 -10.92
CA GLU A 251 -1.16 -7.29 -10.09
C GLU A 251 -2.17 -6.46 -10.89
N VAL A 252 -1.91 -6.16 -12.16
CA VAL A 252 -2.89 -5.53 -13.07
C VAL A 252 -4.13 -6.40 -13.23
N TYR A 253 -3.97 -7.72 -13.41
CA TYR A 253 -5.12 -8.63 -13.47
C TYR A 253 -5.82 -8.76 -12.11
N TRP A 254 -5.07 -8.81 -11.00
CA TRP A 254 -5.67 -8.79 -9.66
C TRP A 254 -6.53 -7.55 -9.44
N TYR A 255 -6.10 -6.38 -9.92
CA TYR A 255 -6.87 -5.15 -9.81
C TYR A 255 -8.23 -5.25 -10.50
N GLY A 256 -8.29 -5.68 -11.76
CA GLY A 256 -9.56 -5.74 -12.47
C GLY A 256 -10.43 -6.91 -12.06
N TRP A 257 -9.82 -8.05 -11.69
CA TRP A 257 -10.56 -9.16 -11.11
C TRP A 257 -11.15 -8.83 -9.73
N PHE A 258 -10.45 -8.03 -8.91
CA PHE A 258 -11.00 -7.55 -7.64
C PHE A 258 -12.31 -6.80 -7.85
N ILE A 259 -12.35 -5.91 -8.85
CA ILE A 259 -13.56 -5.15 -9.20
C ILE A 259 -14.66 -6.10 -9.69
N ASP A 260 -14.32 -7.04 -10.57
CA ASP A 260 -15.25 -8.04 -11.07
C ASP A 260 -15.87 -8.89 -9.96
N TYR A 261 -15.06 -9.38 -9.02
CA TYR A 261 -15.52 -10.19 -7.92
C TYR A 261 -16.63 -9.48 -7.12
N TRP A 262 -16.38 -8.24 -6.67
CA TRP A 262 -17.36 -7.53 -5.85
C TRP A 262 -18.58 -7.11 -6.67
N MET A 263 -18.39 -6.59 -7.89
CA MET A 263 -19.52 -6.17 -8.74
C MET A 263 -20.42 -7.33 -9.17
N GLU A 264 -19.85 -8.52 -9.37
CA GLU A 264 -20.59 -9.74 -9.74
C GLU A 264 -21.06 -10.54 -8.52
N GLY A 265 -21.02 -9.97 -7.31
CA GLY A 265 -21.55 -10.61 -6.11
C GLY A 265 -20.79 -11.87 -5.68
N GLY A 266 -19.48 -11.90 -5.90
CA GLY A 266 -18.61 -13.02 -5.56
C GLY A 266 -18.51 -14.11 -6.62
N LEU A 267 -18.83 -13.80 -7.88
CA LEU A 267 -18.74 -14.77 -8.97
C LEU A 267 -17.30 -15.27 -9.13
N MET A 268 -17.13 -16.60 -9.10
CA MET A 268 -15.83 -17.23 -9.24
C MET A 268 -15.38 -17.19 -10.71
N ARG A 269 -14.34 -16.39 -10.98
CA ARG A 269 -13.67 -16.32 -12.27
C ARG A 269 -12.19 -16.59 -12.14
N ASP A 270 -11.60 -17.14 -13.19
CA ASP A 270 -10.16 -17.10 -13.36
C ASP A 270 -9.70 -15.65 -13.56
N MET A 271 -8.72 -15.24 -12.78
CA MET A 271 -8.27 -13.85 -12.77
C MET A 271 -7.54 -13.44 -14.04
N PHE A 272 -6.82 -14.35 -14.68
CA PHE A 272 -5.99 -14.02 -15.85
C PHE A 272 -6.76 -14.07 -17.16
N THR A 273 -7.79 -14.91 -17.25
CA THR A 273 -8.58 -15.12 -18.47
C THR A 273 -10.02 -14.61 -18.37
N HIS A 274 -10.47 -14.26 -17.16
CA HIS A 274 -11.85 -13.87 -16.81
C HIS A 274 -12.93 -14.91 -17.14
N LYS A 275 -12.53 -16.14 -17.50
CA LYS A 275 -13.44 -17.27 -17.72
C LYS A 275 -14.07 -17.70 -16.38
N LEU A 276 -15.28 -18.22 -16.44
CA LEU A 276 -15.91 -18.87 -15.28
C LEU A 276 -15.05 -20.04 -14.83
N THR A 277 -14.86 -20.19 -13.52
CA THR A 277 -14.02 -21.25 -12.96
C THR A 277 -14.80 -22.21 -12.07
N THR A 278 -14.21 -23.36 -11.77
CA THR A 278 -14.72 -24.32 -10.79
C THR A 278 -14.27 -23.91 -9.38
N PRO A 279 -14.98 -24.33 -8.31
CA PRO A 279 -14.53 -24.10 -6.94
C PRO A 279 -13.12 -24.62 -6.65
N GLU A 280 -12.72 -25.72 -7.29
CA GLU A 280 -11.37 -26.27 -7.16
C GLU A 280 -10.31 -25.33 -7.73
N HIS A 281 -10.50 -24.82 -8.95
CA HIS A 281 -9.54 -23.89 -9.57
C HIS A 281 -9.56 -22.52 -8.88
N TRP A 282 -10.73 -22.04 -8.43
CA TRP A 282 -10.83 -20.87 -7.55
C TRP A 282 -9.96 -21.00 -6.30
N ASN A 283 -10.11 -22.10 -5.56
CA ASN A 283 -9.31 -22.34 -4.36
C ASN A 283 -7.81 -22.37 -4.66
N MET A 284 -7.40 -22.87 -5.82
CA MET A 284 -6.00 -22.81 -6.25
C MET A 284 -5.53 -21.37 -6.49
N LEU A 285 -6.33 -20.54 -7.15
CA LEU A 285 -6.03 -19.12 -7.39
C LEU A 285 -5.86 -18.34 -6.08
N MET A 286 -6.66 -18.65 -5.06
CA MET A 286 -6.58 -18.06 -3.71
C MET A 286 -5.34 -18.50 -2.90
N MET A 287 -4.48 -19.37 -3.45
CA MET A 287 -3.27 -19.88 -2.79
C MET A 287 -1.99 -19.63 -3.64
N PRO A 288 -1.63 -18.38 -3.94
CA PRO A 288 -0.50 -18.09 -4.84
C PRO A 288 0.88 -18.41 -4.24
N THR A 289 0.97 -18.67 -2.95
CA THR A 289 2.22 -19.19 -2.34
C THR A 289 2.43 -20.68 -2.62
N LYS A 290 1.40 -21.39 -3.07
CA LYS A 290 1.41 -22.83 -3.30
C LYS A 290 1.49 -23.20 -4.79
N TYR A 291 0.85 -22.42 -5.65
CA TYR A 291 0.76 -22.71 -7.09
C TYR A 291 1.43 -21.61 -7.90
N THR A 292 2.19 -21.99 -8.91
CA THR A 292 2.75 -21.05 -9.88
C THR A 292 1.71 -20.67 -10.92
N ARG A 293 1.93 -19.58 -11.66
CA ARG A 293 1.06 -19.18 -12.78
C ARG A 293 0.86 -20.30 -13.81
N ALA A 294 1.89 -21.13 -14.05
CA ALA A 294 1.78 -22.26 -14.98
C ALA A 294 0.93 -23.41 -14.41
N ASP A 295 0.94 -23.63 -13.10
CA ASP A 295 0.08 -24.62 -12.43
C ASP A 295 -1.38 -24.19 -12.41
N LEU A 296 -1.63 -22.87 -12.53
CA LEU A 296 -2.94 -22.24 -12.53
C LEU A 296 -3.53 -22.06 -13.94
N ASP A 297 -2.85 -22.58 -14.98
CA ASP A 297 -3.35 -22.49 -16.34
C ASP A 297 -4.77 -23.05 -16.45
N TYR A 298 -5.68 -22.24 -16.98
CA TYR A 298 -7.11 -22.56 -17.01
C TYR A 298 -7.38 -23.87 -17.76
N ASP A 299 -6.78 -24.04 -18.94
CA ASP A 299 -7.04 -25.19 -19.78
C ASP A 299 -6.41 -26.47 -19.20
N LEU A 300 -5.34 -26.34 -18.39
CA LEU A 300 -4.75 -27.43 -17.62
C LEU A 300 -5.65 -27.90 -16.47
N VAL A 301 -6.22 -26.98 -15.69
CA VAL A 301 -6.98 -27.30 -14.47
C VAL A 301 -8.46 -27.59 -14.76
N VAL A 302 -9.10 -26.75 -15.58
CA VAL A 302 -10.53 -26.83 -15.90
C VAL A 302 -10.78 -27.65 -17.18
N GLY A 303 -9.83 -27.66 -18.11
CA GLY A 303 -9.95 -28.33 -19.40
C GLY A 303 -10.40 -27.38 -20.51
N ALA A 304 -9.68 -27.41 -21.63
CA ALA A 304 -10.05 -26.65 -22.82
C ALA A 304 -11.46 -27.06 -23.33
N GLY A 305 -12.37 -26.10 -23.45
CA GLY A 305 -13.72 -26.32 -23.95
C GLY A 305 -14.73 -26.86 -22.93
N THR A 306 -14.33 -27.02 -21.66
CA THR A 306 -15.26 -27.36 -20.58
C THR A 306 -16.28 -26.23 -20.40
N VAL A 307 -17.57 -26.56 -20.43
CA VAL A 307 -18.65 -25.60 -20.10
C VAL A 307 -18.79 -25.56 -18.59
N VAL A 308 -18.38 -24.44 -18.00
CA VAL A 308 -18.48 -24.20 -16.55
C VAL A 308 -19.78 -23.46 -16.25
N THR A 309 -20.54 -23.96 -15.27
CA THR A 309 -21.72 -23.26 -14.75
C THR A 309 -21.27 -22.20 -13.75
N PRO A 310 -21.85 -20.98 -13.74
CA PRO A 310 -21.53 -19.97 -12.74
C PRO A 310 -21.60 -20.51 -11.31
N SER A 311 -20.53 -20.31 -10.53
CA SER A 311 -20.48 -20.57 -9.09
C SER A 311 -20.01 -19.31 -8.36
N TYR A 312 -20.52 -19.12 -7.15
CA TYR A 312 -20.23 -17.93 -6.34
C TYR A 312 -19.49 -18.36 -5.08
N ASP A 313 -18.65 -17.47 -4.58
CA ASP A 313 -18.01 -17.59 -3.29
C ASP A 313 -19.06 -17.85 -2.19
N PRO A 314 -18.97 -18.96 -1.44
CA PRO A 314 -19.91 -19.26 -0.36
C PRO A 314 -20.03 -18.13 0.67
N HIS A 315 -18.95 -17.38 0.89
CA HIS A 315 -18.97 -16.22 1.78
C HIS A 315 -19.99 -15.16 1.31
N CYS A 316 -20.09 -14.93 -0.01
CA CYS A 316 -21.03 -13.97 -0.57
C CYS A 316 -22.50 -14.42 -0.53
N GLN A 317 -22.78 -15.68 -0.22
CA GLN A 317 -24.14 -16.22 -0.16
C GLN A 317 -24.78 -16.15 1.23
N GLY A 318 -24.02 -15.85 2.29
CA GLY A 318 -24.55 -15.85 3.65
C GLY A 318 -23.79 -15.02 4.68
N ASP A 319 -22.53 -14.68 4.42
CA ASP A 319 -21.71 -13.97 5.40
C ASP A 319 -21.83 -12.44 5.28
N VAL A 320 -22.35 -11.95 4.15
CA VAL A 320 -22.77 -10.56 3.97
C VAL A 320 -24.28 -10.51 3.81
N SER A 321 -25.00 -9.99 4.80
CA SER A 321 -26.46 -10.09 4.84
C SER A 321 -27.17 -9.38 3.67
N GLY A 322 -26.61 -8.27 3.18
CA GLY A 322 -27.05 -7.55 1.98
C GLY A 322 -26.42 -8.02 0.67
N GLY A 323 -25.61 -9.09 0.70
CA GLY A 323 -24.85 -9.59 -0.44
C GLY A 323 -23.55 -8.83 -0.70
N CYS A 324 -22.69 -9.40 -1.55
CA CYS A 324 -21.37 -8.84 -1.84
C CYS A 324 -21.37 -7.67 -2.84
N GLN A 325 -22.45 -7.47 -3.61
CA GLN A 325 -22.47 -6.38 -4.57
C GLN A 325 -22.41 -5.02 -3.84
N PRO A 326 -21.48 -4.12 -4.20
CA PRO A 326 -21.32 -2.87 -3.46
C PRO A 326 -22.56 -2.00 -3.58
N VAL A 327 -22.98 -1.42 -2.47
CA VAL A 327 -24.08 -0.43 -2.42
C VAL A 327 -23.60 0.97 -2.85
N ALA A 328 -22.29 1.21 -2.80
CA ALA A 328 -21.67 2.44 -3.25
C ALA A 328 -20.23 2.20 -3.72
N VAL A 329 -19.79 3.04 -4.65
CA VAL A 329 -18.42 3.10 -5.16
C VAL A 329 -17.83 4.47 -4.89
N ILE A 330 -16.72 4.50 -4.17
CA ILE A 330 -16.06 5.72 -3.69
C ILE A 330 -14.67 5.84 -4.32
N SER A 331 -14.29 7.04 -4.73
CA SER A 331 -12.97 7.35 -5.30
C SER A 331 -12.01 7.91 -4.26
N ALA A 332 -10.81 7.33 -4.21
CA ALA A 332 -9.71 7.85 -3.40
C ALA A 332 -9.27 9.25 -3.86
N GLU A 333 -9.15 9.42 -5.18
CA GLU A 333 -8.71 10.64 -5.84
C GLU A 333 -9.71 11.77 -5.56
N LYS A 334 -11.00 11.56 -5.87
CA LYS A 334 -12.02 12.58 -5.66
C LYS A 334 -12.15 12.96 -4.18
N LEU A 335 -11.99 12.02 -3.26
CA LEU A 335 -12.02 12.33 -1.82
C LEU A 335 -10.86 13.25 -1.37
N ARG A 336 -9.71 13.21 -2.06
CA ARG A 336 -8.57 14.08 -1.78
C ARG A 336 -8.63 15.42 -2.52
N GLU A 337 -9.46 15.54 -3.55
CA GLU A 337 -9.60 16.74 -4.38
C GLU A 337 -10.38 17.85 -3.67
N HIS A 338 -9.90 19.09 -3.80
CA HIS A 338 -10.43 20.21 -3.01
C HIS A 338 -11.86 20.60 -3.40
N ASP A 339 -12.20 20.45 -4.67
CA ASP A 339 -13.47 20.85 -5.26
C ASP A 339 -14.57 19.79 -5.12
N VAL A 340 -14.21 18.50 -5.13
CA VAL A 340 -15.17 17.38 -5.08
C VAL A 340 -15.07 16.50 -3.85
N GLY A 341 -14.07 16.68 -2.98
CA GLY A 341 -13.84 15.81 -1.83
C GLY A 341 -14.94 15.87 -0.76
N ALA A 342 -15.51 17.05 -0.53
CA ALA A 342 -16.67 17.22 0.35
C ALA A 342 -17.92 16.48 -0.21
N VAL A 343 -18.11 16.51 -1.53
CA VAL A 343 -19.18 15.76 -2.21
C VAL A 343 -18.96 14.24 -2.07
N GLU A 344 -17.72 13.77 -2.18
CA GLU A 344 -17.39 12.36 -1.98
C GLU A 344 -17.62 11.93 -0.51
N THR A 345 -17.37 12.81 0.46
CA THR A 345 -17.69 12.59 1.89
C THR A 345 -19.20 12.52 2.12
N THR A 346 -19.98 13.35 1.44
CA THR A 346 -21.45 13.32 1.46
C THR A 346 -21.98 11.95 0.99
N LYS A 347 -21.37 11.34 -0.04
CA LYS A 347 -21.75 10.00 -0.49
C LYS A 347 -21.50 8.94 0.60
N ILE A 348 -20.36 9.01 1.28
CA ILE A 348 -20.05 8.13 2.41
C ILE A 348 -21.11 8.29 3.51
N ALA A 349 -21.46 9.52 3.89
CA ALA A 349 -22.47 9.79 4.90
C ALA A 349 -23.85 9.24 4.51
N ASN A 350 -24.26 9.41 3.24
CA ASN A 350 -25.53 8.90 2.74
C ASN A 350 -25.62 7.37 2.80
N VAL A 351 -24.53 6.65 2.56
CA VAL A 351 -24.50 5.19 2.75
C VAL A 351 -24.80 4.80 4.20
N LEU A 352 -24.23 5.54 5.16
CA LEU A 352 -24.44 5.30 6.58
C LEU A 352 -25.87 5.65 7.04
N LEU A 353 -26.48 6.68 6.42
CA LEU A 353 -27.85 7.09 6.71
C LEU A 353 -28.92 6.11 6.20
N ASN A 354 -28.60 5.25 5.24
CA ASN A 354 -29.53 4.28 4.66
C ASN A 354 -29.93 3.13 5.61
N SER A 355 -29.35 3.06 6.81
CA SER A 355 -29.67 2.06 7.82
C SER A 355 -30.08 2.68 9.16
N ALA A 356 -31.23 2.26 9.69
CA ALA A 356 -31.73 2.71 11.00
C ALA A 356 -30.81 2.32 12.17
N LYS A 357 -29.95 1.31 11.98
CA LYS A 357 -28.95 0.87 12.97
C LYS A 357 -27.68 1.73 12.99
N MET A 358 -27.47 2.55 11.96
CA MET A 358 -26.27 3.39 11.81
C MET A 358 -26.59 4.88 11.76
N SER A 359 -27.72 5.27 11.16
CA SER A 359 -28.12 6.66 11.01
C SER A 359 -28.16 7.48 12.30
N PRO A 360 -28.52 6.95 13.49
CA PRO A 360 -28.50 7.73 14.72
C PRO A 360 -27.09 8.14 15.19
N TYR A 361 -26.05 7.56 14.58
CA TYR A 361 -24.66 7.81 14.93
C TYR A 361 -23.97 8.75 13.96
N VAL A 362 -24.56 9.04 12.80
CA VAL A 362 -23.98 9.96 11.81
C VAL A 362 -24.18 11.40 12.27
N ILE A 363 -23.09 12.18 12.33
CA ILE A 363 -23.14 13.62 12.62
C ILE A 363 -24.02 14.37 11.62
N ASP A 364 -24.64 15.47 12.05
CA ASP A 364 -25.53 16.29 11.22
C ASP A 364 -24.86 16.71 9.90
N SER A 365 -25.66 16.77 8.83
CA SER A 365 -25.18 17.01 7.47
C SER A 365 -24.52 18.36 7.26
N GLU A 366 -24.83 19.36 8.08
CA GLU A 366 -24.15 20.67 8.01
C GLU A 366 -22.65 20.57 8.37
N ALA A 367 -22.22 19.55 9.11
CA ALA A 367 -20.84 19.40 9.56
C ALA A 367 -19.96 18.57 8.58
N TRP A 368 -20.54 17.88 7.59
CA TRP A 368 -19.80 16.93 6.73
C TRP A 368 -18.65 17.58 5.96
N ASP A 369 -18.85 18.78 5.41
CA ASP A 369 -17.80 19.53 4.70
C ASP A 369 -16.64 19.90 5.65
N CYS A 370 -16.96 20.26 6.89
CA CYS A 370 -15.95 20.54 7.90
C CYS A 370 -15.18 19.28 8.28
N ILE A 371 -15.84 18.12 8.45
CA ILE A 371 -15.17 16.83 8.70
C ILE A 371 -14.16 16.53 7.60
N TRP A 372 -14.57 16.70 6.35
CA TRP A 372 -13.66 16.53 5.22
C TRP A 372 -12.48 17.50 5.29
N SER A 373 -12.71 18.80 5.56
CA SER A 373 -11.64 19.80 5.69
C SER A 373 -10.65 19.46 6.81
N GLU A 374 -11.14 19.06 7.99
CA GLU A 374 -10.32 18.69 9.15
C GLU A 374 -9.41 17.49 8.84
N LEU A 375 -9.95 16.47 8.18
CA LEU A 375 -9.22 15.26 7.87
C LEU A 375 -8.27 15.42 6.67
N ILE A 376 -8.76 16.00 5.57
CA ILE A 376 -8.06 16.04 4.29
C ILE A 376 -7.17 17.27 4.17
N GLN A 377 -7.75 18.47 4.37
CA GLN A 377 -7.00 19.72 4.16
C GLN A 377 -6.06 20.03 5.33
N LYS A 378 -6.51 19.77 6.56
CA LYS A 378 -5.74 20.04 7.78
C LYS A 378 -4.93 18.83 8.25
N GLY A 379 -5.11 17.66 7.63
CA GLY A 379 -4.32 16.46 7.90
C GLY A 379 -4.44 15.93 9.33
N LYS A 380 -5.59 16.11 10.01
CA LYS A 380 -5.78 15.62 11.38
C LYS A 380 -5.98 14.11 11.50
N GLY A 381 -6.22 13.43 10.38
CA GLY A 381 -6.43 11.98 10.33
C GLY A 381 -5.15 11.15 10.55
N LEU A 382 -5.27 9.84 10.35
CA LEU A 382 -4.10 8.95 10.33
C LEU A 382 -3.18 9.30 9.17
N LYS A 383 -1.89 8.98 9.31
CA LYS A 383 -0.92 9.08 8.22
C LYS A 383 -1.32 8.21 7.03
N THR A 384 -1.08 8.76 5.85
CA THR A 384 -1.36 8.21 4.52
C THR A 384 -0.13 8.37 3.63
N VAL A 385 -0.21 7.89 2.38
CA VAL A 385 0.89 8.00 1.40
C VAL A 385 1.39 9.43 1.16
N VAL A 386 0.55 10.45 1.34
CA VAL A 386 0.96 11.85 1.14
C VAL A 386 1.77 12.42 2.30
N ASP A 387 1.77 11.73 3.45
CA ASP A 387 2.43 12.19 4.69
C ASP A 387 3.87 11.68 4.83
N ARG A 388 4.40 10.98 3.80
CA ARG A 388 5.77 10.49 3.79
C ARG A 388 6.77 11.66 3.82
N VAL A 389 7.76 11.57 4.70
CA VAL A 389 8.66 12.71 5.05
C VAL A 389 9.70 13.02 3.96
N ASP A 390 9.95 12.10 3.04
CA ASP A 390 10.91 12.29 1.95
C ASP A 390 10.27 12.97 0.73
N SER A 391 10.69 14.21 0.48
CA SER A 391 10.25 15.05 -0.63
C SER A 391 11.08 14.87 -1.91
N THR A 392 12.11 14.02 -1.92
CA THR A 392 13.02 13.88 -3.07
C THR A 392 12.42 13.04 -4.18
N LEU A 393 11.64 12.01 -3.83
CA LEU A 393 10.89 11.20 -4.78
C LEU A 393 9.46 11.71 -4.87
N THR A 394 9.05 11.97 -6.10
CA THR A 394 7.71 12.32 -6.52
C THR A 394 7.04 11.13 -7.20
N GLU A 395 5.73 11.23 -7.41
CA GLU A 395 5.01 10.19 -8.15
C GLU A 395 5.61 9.95 -9.55
N ALA A 396 6.15 10.99 -10.19
CA ALA A 396 6.75 10.91 -11.53
C ALA A 396 8.05 10.09 -11.57
N ASP A 397 8.71 9.86 -10.44
CA ASP A 397 9.94 9.08 -10.38
C ASP A 397 9.69 7.57 -10.48
N TYR A 398 8.47 7.13 -10.17
CA TYR A 398 8.04 5.74 -10.33
C TYR A 398 7.68 5.48 -11.80
N ASN A 399 8.69 5.10 -12.57
CA ASN A 399 8.54 4.77 -13.99
C ASN A 399 7.84 3.42 -14.18
N PHE A 400 7.06 3.28 -15.24
CA PHE A 400 6.57 2.01 -15.78
C PHE A 400 7.04 1.86 -17.23
N SER A 401 7.19 0.62 -17.70
CA SER A 401 7.50 0.39 -19.11
C SER A 401 6.25 0.57 -19.99
N ALA A 402 6.46 0.82 -21.28
CA ALA A 402 5.36 0.89 -22.25
C ALA A 402 4.51 -0.38 -22.24
N GLU A 403 5.13 -1.56 -22.09
CA GLU A 403 4.43 -2.84 -21.96
C GLU A 403 3.49 -2.86 -20.74
N MET A 404 3.98 -2.44 -19.57
CA MET A 404 3.18 -2.44 -18.34
C MET A 404 2.01 -1.46 -18.41
N LEU A 405 2.23 -0.27 -18.97
CA LEU A 405 1.18 0.74 -19.14
C LEU A 405 0.13 0.29 -20.16
N GLN A 406 0.56 -0.38 -21.23
CA GLN A 406 -0.37 -0.96 -22.21
C GLN A 406 -1.22 -2.07 -21.58
N GLU A 407 -0.64 -2.88 -20.69
CA GLU A 407 -1.39 -3.90 -19.95
C GLU A 407 -2.43 -3.26 -19.02
N MET A 408 -2.04 -2.22 -18.27
CA MET A 408 -2.99 -1.45 -17.46
C MET A 408 -4.14 -0.90 -18.31
N ILE A 409 -3.85 -0.27 -19.45
CA ILE A 409 -4.88 0.26 -20.36
C ILE A 409 -5.79 -0.84 -20.87
N THR A 410 -5.24 -1.99 -21.25
CA THR A 410 -6.02 -3.14 -21.74
C THR A 410 -7.01 -3.62 -20.69
N GLU A 411 -6.56 -3.71 -19.43
CA GLU A 411 -7.43 -4.13 -18.33
C GLU A 411 -8.50 -3.07 -17.99
N LEU A 412 -8.15 -1.79 -18.00
CA LEU A 412 -9.12 -0.71 -17.80
C LEU A 412 -10.15 -0.66 -18.95
N ASP A 413 -9.72 -0.84 -20.20
CA ASP A 413 -10.61 -0.89 -21.37
C ASP A 413 -11.58 -2.08 -21.28
N ARG A 414 -11.12 -3.24 -20.79
CA ARG A 414 -11.97 -4.41 -20.53
C ARG A 414 -13.06 -4.10 -19.49
N LEU A 415 -12.70 -3.48 -18.37
CA LEU A 415 -13.65 -3.10 -17.32
C LEU A 415 -14.65 -2.05 -17.82
N ILE A 416 -14.19 -1.02 -18.54
CA ILE A 416 -15.05 -0.01 -19.16
C ILE A 416 -16.04 -0.67 -20.11
N ALA A 417 -15.59 -1.54 -21.01
CA ALA A 417 -16.44 -2.21 -21.99
C ALA A 417 -17.51 -3.08 -21.30
N LYS A 418 -17.14 -3.80 -20.24
CA LYS A 418 -18.09 -4.62 -19.47
C LYS A 418 -19.13 -3.78 -18.74
N TYR A 419 -18.70 -2.82 -17.91
CA TYR A 419 -19.61 -2.07 -17.04
C TYR A 419 -20.40 -0.97 -17.75
N SER A 420 -20.03 -0.60 -18.98
CA SER A 420 -20.84 0.27 -19.85
C SER A 420 -21.86 -0.50 -20.70
N SER A 421 -21.82 -1.84 -20.70
CA SER A 421 -22.76 -2.67 -21.46
C SER A 421 -24.19 -2.58 -20.91
N SER A 422 -25.16 -3.01 -21.71
CA SER A 422 -26.60 -2.99 -21.37
C SER A 422 -26.94 -3.75 -20.09
N ASP A 423 -26.14 -4.76 -19.75
CA ASP A 423 -26.39 -5.60 -18.58
C ASP A 423 -26.01 -4.90 -17.28
N TRP A 424 -25.19 -3.84 -17.35
CA TRP A 424 -24.60 -3.16 -16.19
C TRP A 424 -24.96 -1.68 -16.10
N ASN A 425 -25.20 -1.00 -17.21
CA ASN A 425 -25.36 0.46 -17.25
C ASN A 425 -26.63 0.99 -16.55
N ALA A 426 -27.55 0.11 -16.14
CA ALA A 426 -28.68 0.46 -15.28
C ALA A 426 -28.27 0.65 -13.80
N LEU A 427 -27.12 0.11 -13.39
CA LEU A 427 -26.62 0.17 -12.02
C LEU A 427 -25.78 1.43 -11.81
N GLU A 428 -26.13 2.23 -10.81
CA GLU A 428 -25.39 3.45 -10.46
C GLU A 428 -23.93 3.15 -10.10
N THR A 429 -23.66 2.05 -9.38
CA THR A 429 -22.31 1.63 -9.03
C THR A 429 -21.47 1.24 -10.23
N ALA A 430 -22.05 0.60 -11.25
CA ALA A 430 -21.35 0.30 -12.50
C ALA A 430 -21.02 1.57 -13.28
N ASN A 431 -22.00 2.49 -13.40
CA ASN A 431 -21.78 3.80 -14.04
C ASN A 431 -20.69 4.60 -13.35
N ARG A 432 -20.66 4.56 -12.01
CA ARG A 432 -19.62 5.20 -11.20
C ARG A 432 -18.24 4.58 -11.44
N ILE A 433 -18.14 3.26 -11.56
CA ILE A 433 -16.88 2.60 -11.91
C ILE A 433 -16.39 3.04 -13.29
N VAL A 434 -17.28 3.07 -14.29
CA VAL A 434 -16.94 3.51 -15.65
C VAL A 434 -16.41 4.95 -15.64
N GLU A 435 -17.08 5.86 -14.93
CA GLU A 435 -16.63 7.25 -14.76
C GLU A 435 -15.17 7.30 -14.24
N LEU A 436 -14.91 6.66 -13.09
CA LEU A 436 -13.60 6.69 -12.44
C LEU A 436 -12.52 6.02 -13.28
N ILE A 437 -12.79 4.83 -13.82
CA ILE A 437 -11.82 4.08 -14.61
C ILE A 437 -11.51 4.76 -15.94
N THR A 438 -12.48 5.46 -16.54
CA THR A 438 -12.24 6.27 -17.75
C THR A 438 -11.24 7.39 -17.48
N GLU A 439 -11.38 8.10 -16.35
CA GLU A 439 -10.42 9.11 -15.91
C GLU A 439 -9.03 8.48 -15.70
N HIS A 440 -8.96 7.34 -15.00
CA HIS A 440 -7.70 6.63 -14.75
C HIS A 440 -7.01 6.19 -16.04
N ARG A 441 -7.77 5.64 -17.00
CA ARG A 441 -7.28 5.21 -18.30
C ARG A 441 -6.67 6.36 -19.10
N GLY A 442 -7.29 7.55 -19.04
CA GLY A 442 -6.74 8.77 -19.66
C GLY A 442 -5.37 9.17 -19.10
N LEU A 443 -5.18 9.07 -17.78
CA LEU A 443 -3.90 9.35 -17.14
C LEU A 443 -2.80 8.36 -17.54
N VAL A 444 -3.12 7.06 -17.54
CA VAL A 444 -2.16 6.00 -17.96
C VAL A 444 -1.82 6.13 -19.46
N GLN A 445 -2.80 6.46 -20.30
CA GLN A 445 -2.57 6.71 -21.73
C GLN A 445 -1.63 7.90 -21.95
N THR A 446 -1.81 8.99 -21.20
CA THR A 446 -0.94 10.17 -21.29
C THR A 446 0.52 9.80 -20.96
N GLU A 447 0.73 8.99 -19.93
CA GLU A 447 2.06 8.48 -19.57
C GLU A 447 2.66 7.59 -20.66
N LEU A 448 1.86 6.72 -21.28
CA LEU A 448 2.29 5.88 -22.39
C LEU A 448 2.67 6.71 -23.63
N ASP A 449 1.89 7.73 -23.95
CA ASP A 449 2.14 8.64 -25.08
C ASP A 449 3.42 9.46 -24.86
N ASP A 450 3.69 9.88 -23.63
CA ASP A 450 4.94 10.55 -23.26
C ASP A 450 6.17 9.68 -23.46
N LEU A 451 6.06 8.39 -23.12
CA LEU A 451 7.13 7.42 -23.36
C LEU A 451 7.35 7.16 -24.84
N ASN A 452 6.27 6.93 -25.60
CA ASN A 452 6.33 6.62 -27.02
C ASN A 452 6.84 7.81 -27.85
N SER A 453 6.49 9.03 -27.47
CA SER A 453 7.00 10.26 -28.10
C SER A 453 8.43 10.62 -27.68
N GLY A 454 8.99 9.94 -26.67
CA GLY A 454 10.30 10.25 -26.09
C GLY A 454 10.32 11.54 -25.25
N ARG A 455 9.15 12.12 -24.94
CA ARG A 455 9.02 13.22 -23.96
C ARG A 455 9.47 12.75 -22.58
N ARG A 456 9.08 11.53 -22.19
CA ARG A 456 9.60 10.83 -21.02
C ARG A 456 10.64 9.82 -21.47
N LYS A 457 11.88 9.98 -21.01
CA LYS A 457 13.00 9.12 -21.39
C LYS A 457 13.28 8.12 -20.27
N LEU A 458 13.07 6.84 -20.55
CA LEU A 458 13.51 5.77 -19.68
C LEU A 458 15.02 5.58 -19.83
N SER A 459 15.73 5.62 -18.71
CA SER A 459 17.13 5.25 -18.59
C SER A 459 17.29 3.72 -18.64
N ALA A 460 18.54 3.26 -18.75
CA ALA A 460 18.85 1.83 -18.66
C ALA A 460 18.44 1.21 -17.31
N LYS A 461 18.30 2.02 -16.26
CA LYS A 461 17.87 1.60 -14.93
C LYS A 461 16.36 1.50 -14.78
N ASP A 462 15.58 2.07 -15.68
CA ASP A 462 14.13 2.14 -15.50
C ASP A 462 13.39 0.86 -15.88
N PHE A 463 14.13 -0.19 -16.31
CA PHE A 463 13.73 -1.56 -16.69
C PHE A 463 12.42 -1.70 -17.49
N LEU A 464 12.40 -2.58 -18.49
CA LEU A 464 11.46 -2.37 -19.61
C LEU A 464 10.33 -3.40 -19.75
N GLY A 465 10.00 -4.10 -18.66
CA GLY A 465 9.03 -5.19 -18.70
C GLY A 465 9.62 -6.50 -19.20
N PRO A 466 8.89 -7.62 -19.03
CA PRO A 466 9.40 -8.97 -19.34
C PRO A 466 9.85 -9.12 -20.79
N LYS A 467 9.12 -8.58 -21.76
CA LYS A 467 9.45 -8.75 -23.19
C LYS A 467 10.72 -8.00 -23.56
N GLU A 468 10.85 -6.74 -23.14
CA GLU A 468 12.04 -5.96 -23.47
C GLU A 468 13.27 -6.44 -22.69
N ARG A 469 13.10 -6.99 -21.46
CA ARG A 469 14.20 -7.71 -20.78
C ARG A 469 14.69 -8.89 -21.60
N GLU A 470 13.77 -9.70 -22.13
CA GLU A 470 14.12 -10.82 -22.97
C GLU A 470 14.79 -10.38 -24.28
N LEU A 471 14.28 -9.33 -24.92
CA LEU A 471 14.90 -8.73 -26.12
C LEU A 471 16.32 -8.24 -25.84
N ARG A 472 16.54 -7.50 -24.75
CA ARG A 472 17.88 -7.03 -24.36
C ARG A 472 18.81 -8.16 -24.00
N ARG A 473 18.31 -9.19 -23.31
CA ARG A 473 19.08 -10.40 -23.02
C ARG A 473 19.55 -11.06 -24.31
N GLN A 474 18.66 -11.21 -25.28
CA GLN A 474 19.00 -11.77 -26.59
C GLN A 474 20.02 -10.88 -27.34
N SER A 475 19.88 -9.56 -27.28
CA SER A 475 20.84 -8.62 -27.89
C SER A 475 22.22 -8.67 -27.22
N GLN A 476 22.28 -8.71 -25.88
CA GLN A 476 23.55 -8.85 -25.14
C GLN A 476 24.26 -10.17 -25.44
N VAL A 477 23.50 -11.28 -25.54
CA VAL A 477 24.05 -12.58 -25.97
C VAL A 477 24.61 -12.49 -27.39
N LYS A 478 23.91 -11.82 -28.31
CA LYS A 478 24.40 -11.59 -29.68
C LYS A 478 25.67 -10.74 -29.72
N GLU A 479 25.81 -9.77 -28.81
CA GLU A 479 26.99 -8.91 -28.67
C GLU A 479 28.15 -9.57 -27.92
N GLY A 480 28.01 -10.83 -27.47
CA GLY A 480 29.05 -11.55 -26.73
C GLY A 480 29.25 -11.02 -25.30
N LEU A 481 28.35 -10.18 -24.81
CA LEU A 481 28.37 -9.70 -23.44
C LEU A 481 27.85 -10.80 -22.51
N THR A 482 28.56 -11.04 -21.41
CA THR A 482 28.07 -11.93 -20.36
C THR A 482 26.81 -11.33 -19.75
N VAL A 483 25.67 -12.00 -19.98
CA VAL A 483 24.39 -11.66 -19.35
C VAL A 483 24.55 -11.92 -17.86
N ALA A 484 24.59 -10.84 -17.07
CA ALA A 484 24.44 -10.96 -15.63
C ALA A 484 23.10 -11.67 -15.36
N LYS A 485 23.11 -12.70 -14.50
CA LYS A 485 21.87 -13.35 -14.10
C LYS A 485 20.90 -12.26 -13.62
N PRO A 486 19.60 -12.36 -13.97
CA PRO A 486 18.60 -11.44 -13.44
C PRO A 486 18.80 -11.40 -11.93
N ASN A 487 18.78 -10.19 -11.38
CA ASN A 487 19.10 -9.94 -9.98
C ASN A 487 17.96 -10.46 -9.10
N THR A 488 17.65 -11.76 -9.13
CA THR A 488 16.68 -12.42 -8.23
C THR A 488 17.12 -12.34 -6.77
N GLY A 489 18.31 -11.78 -6.53
CA GLY A 489 18.97 -11.67 -5.25
C GLY A 489 18.26 -10.75 -4.26
N TYR A 490 17.39 -9.82 -4.65
CA TYR A 490 16.75 -8.94 -3.67
C TYR A 490 15.71 -9.66 -2.82
N PHE A 491 14.78 -10.41 -3.43
CA PHE A 491 13.82 -11.19 -2.64
C PHE A 491 14.53 -12.27 -1.82
N ASP A 492 15.60 -12.86 -2.35
CA ASP A 492 16.48 -13.78 -1.62
C ASP A 492 17.26 -13.09 -0.49
N ALA A 493 17.75 -11.87 -0.71
CA ALA A 493 18.47 -11.06 0.28
C ALA A 493 17.52 -10.59 1.38
N MET A 494 16.32 -10.14 1.03
CA MET A 494 15.27 -9.81 2.00
C MET A 494 14.81 -11.05 2.77
N ALA A 495 14.65 -12.20 2.10
CA ALA A 495 14.39 -13.47 2.79
C ALA A 495 15.51 -13.83 3.77
N LYS A 496 16.76 -13.59 3.38
CA LYS A 496 17.93 -13.80 4.24
C LYS A 496 17.98 -12.83 5.42
N GLU A 497 17.74 -11.53 5.20
CA GLU A 497 17.67 -10.53 6.26
C GLU A 497 16.52 -10.82 7.23
N ARG A 498 15.36 -11.25 6.72
CA ARG A 498 14.24 -11.72 7.53
C ARG A 498 14.64 -12.90 8.41
N MET A 499 15.30 -13.92 7.85
CA MET A 499 15.82 -15.04 8.64
C MET A 499 16.79 -14.58 9.74
N ILE A 500 17.67 -13.62 9.44
CA ILE A 500 18.61 -13.04 10.42
C ILE A 500 17.85 -12.30 11.53
N MET A 501 16.88 -11.45 11.17
CA MET A 501 16.02 -10.70 12.11
C MET A 501 15.20 -11.63 12.99
N LYS A 502 14.58 -12.66 12.42
CA LYS A 502 13.82 -13.69 13.14
C LYS A 502 14.70 -14.43 14.14
N ARG A 503 15.92 -14.79 13.73
CA ARG A 503 16.92 -15.41 14.61
C ARG A 503 17.33 -14.48 15.77
N ARG A 504 17.59 -13.20 15.50
CA ARG A 504 17.93 -12.20 16.53
C ARG A 504 16.79 -11.99 17.53
N LYS A 505 15.55 -11.87 17.06
CA LYS A 505 14.36 -11.74 17.92
C LYS A 505 14.16 -12.99 18.78
N ALA A 506 14.26 -14.18 18.19
CA ALA A 506 14.16 -15.45 18.93
C ALA A 506 15.25 -15.58 20.01
N GLU A 507 16.47 -15.13 19.71
CA GLU A 507 17.57 -15.10 20.66
C GLU A 507 17.34 -14.09 21.80
N LYS A 508 16.88 -12.88 21.48
CA LYS A 508 16.50 -11.87 22.48
C LYS A 508 15.39 -12.37 23.40
N ALA A 509 14.31 -12.93 22.85
CA ALA A 509 13.21 -13.50 23.63
C ALA A 509 13.68 -14.66 24.52
N LYS A 510 14.63 -15.48 24.05
CA LYS A 510 15.24 -16.55 24.85
C LYS A 510 16.08 -15.99 26.01
N ILE A 511 16.78 -14.88 25.81
CA ILE A 511 17.54 -14.19 26.86
C ILE A 511 16.59 -13.58 27.90
N GLU A 512 15.54 -12.89 27.46
CA GLU A 512 14.53 -12.29 28.34
C GLU A 512 13.81 -13.34 29.19
N ARG A 513 13.37 -14.46 28.60
CA ARG A 513 12.79 -15.59 29.34
C ARG A 513 13.74 -16.18 30.38
N LYS A 514 15.05 -16.22 30.09
CA LYS A 514 16.05 -16.67 31.06
C LYS A 514 16.25 -15.67 32.20
N ALA A 515 16.21 -14.36 31.90
CA ALA A 515 16.29 -13.30 32.91
C ALA A 515 15.07 -13.35 33.83
N GLN A 516 13.86 -13.42 33.26
CA GLN A 516 12.61 -13.53 34.01
C GLN A 516 12.60 -14.75 34.94
N ARG A 517 12.98 -15.93 34.46
CA ARG A 517 13.10 -17.14 35.30
C ARG A 517 14.15 -17.02 36.40
N LYS A 518 15.22 -16.24 36.19
CA LYS A 518 16.22 -15.97 37.21
C LYS A 518 15.63 -15.06 38.29
N ASP A 519 14.90 -14.03 37.90
CA ASP A 519 14.26 -13.10 38.82
C ASP A 519 13.15 -13.78 39.63
N GLU A 520 12.34 -14.64 39.01
CA GLU A 520 11.36 -15.51 39.68
C GLU A 520 12.03 -16.40 40.74
N ARG A 521 13.14 -17.07 40.41
CA ARG A 521 13.91 -17.88 41.37
C ARG A 521 14.51 -17.06 42.50
N VAL A 522 14.93 -15.82 42.24
CA VAL A 522 15.44 -14.91 43.27
C VAL A 522 14.30 -14.47 44.19
N ALA A 523 13.13 -14.16 43.62
CA ALA A 523 11.93 -13.81 44.39
C ALA A 523 11.47 -14.98 45.27
N GLU A 524 11.42 -16.19 44.73
CA GLU A 524 11.09 -17.42 45.46
C GLU A 524 12.06 -17.68 46.61
N ARG A 525 13.38 -17.55 46.37
CA ARG A 525 14.40 -17.68 47.43
C ARG A 525 14.29 -16.58 48.50
N LYS A 526 13.90 -15.36 48.12
CA LYS A 526 13.66 -14.27 49.07
C LYS A 526 12.42 -14.54 49.92
N ALA A 527 11.36 -15.11 49.33
CA ALA A 527 10.16 -15.52 50.05
C ALA A 527 10.47 -16.61 51.09
N LEU A 528 11.17 -17.69 50.67
CA LEU A 528 11.62 -18.77 51.57
C LEU A 528 12.49 -18.27 52.75
N ARG A 529 13.29 -17.22 52.56
CA ARG A 529 14.12 -16.64 53.63
C ARG A 529 13.35 -15.76 54.61
N ARG A 530 12.18 -15.26 54.23
CA ARG A 530 11.37 -14.39 55.11
C ARG A 530 10.55 -15.15 56.14
N GLY A 531 10.48 -16.48 56.04
CA GLY A 531 9.93 -17.33 57.09
C GLY A 531 8.43 -17.18 57.31
N ASP A 532 7.68 -16.91 56.24
CA ASP A 532 6.24 -17.17 56.18
C ASP A 532 5.97 -18.64 55.83
#